data_AF-A0A8J6L564-F1
#
_entry.id   AF-A0A8J6L564-F1
#
_cell.length_a   1.000
_cell.length_b   1.000
_cell.length_c   1.000
_cell.angle_alpha   90.00
_cell.angle_beta   90.00
_cell.angle_gamma   90.00
#
_symmetry.space_group_name_H-M   'P 1'
#
loop_
_entity.id
_entity.type
_entity.pdbx_description
1 polymer ?
#
loop_
_entity_poly.entity_id
_entity_poly.type
_entity_poly.pdbx_seq_one_letter_code
_entity_poly.pdbx_strand_id
1 'polypeptide(L)'
;MTDLCLLSMGRLRSNSSDDSPLNCLNPSPDRFQWGKFPLGPQFDASATTTVTLVKQFCFHVINLDYTRFKLRLLIWNLASVRSQRHHKCHNLSTMVDCEKEEALNLVITQSIVKSEVMLAFLLKQKEFEWVLHQEVHKGLEQIHQILTECATRFPVRLYGHDNSNKQDKFVLSVPSDQVKCVVTLTGDSITHADINFKVTRQTNTTIVRTTIQNDCPWKLQQVQDAANHLQQAINHIDDVGKNYKFKSSDEVLHMLGNILGSLQRGRTSLIVPRKRAMDDLMRSLNMKSLNPNLSEDLAISFYIQSHKLIFAIYQLTNNHGTMKYDSTHAESSVPWLNEVLVFFTVGLQLCQQLKDKICVFSQYKDFTVGSRPSSPSQL
;
A
#
# COMPACT_ATOMS: atom_id res chain seq x y z
N MET A 1 17.54 -3.19 20.55
CA MET A 1 17.82 -3.57 19.15
C MET A 1 17.10 -2.58 18.25
N THR A 2 17.77 -1.47 18.03
CA THR A 2 17.38 -0.33 17.21
C THR A 2 18.31 -0.33 16.03
N ASP A 3 17.79 -0.33 14.80
CA ASP A 3 18.53 0.17 13.64
C ASP A 3 17.53 0.75 12.64
N LEU A 4 17.39 2.07 12.73
CA LEU A 4 16.89 2.97 11.69
C LEU A 4 18.07 3.27 10.76
N CYS A 5 17.94 3.00 9.46
CA CYS A 5 18.88 3.48 8.46
C CYS A 5 18.35 4.76 7.83
N LEU A 6 18.94 5.88 8.25
CA LEU A 6 18.94 7.19 7.60
C LEU A 6 19.65 7.12 6.24
N LEU A 7 19.10 7.77 5.22
CA LEU A 7 19.89 8.24 4.08
C LEU A 7 19.77 9.76 3.96
N SER A 8 20.95 10.35 4.11
CA SER A 8 21.34 11.76 4.20
C SER A 8 21.13 12.53 2.89
N MET A 9 20.54 13.72 2.99
CA MET A 9 20.76 14.81 2.02
C MET A 9 22.03 15.57 2.40
N GLY A 10 22.98 15.63 1.46
CA GLY A 10 24.22 16.39 1.60
C GLY A 10 23.99 17.89 1.62
N ARG A 11 24.46 18.56 2.68
CA ARG A 11 24.71 20.01 2.73
C ARG A 11 26.18 20.26 2.48
N LEU A 12 26.49 21.04 1.45
CA LEU A 12 27.76 21.74 1.30
C LEU A 12 27.74 22.98 2.21
N ARG A 13 28.82 23.19 2.96
CA ARG A 13 29.11 24.38 3.77
C ARG A 13 30.29 25.10 3.11
N SER A 14 30.17 26.41 2.89
CA SER A 14 31.31 27.31 2.71
C SER A 14 31.07 28.57 3.53
N ASN A 15 32.07 28.93 4.34
CA ASN A 15 32.15 30.14 5.13
C ASN A 15 32.41 31.37 4.24
N SER A 16 31.87 32.53 4.62
CA SER A 16 32.67 33.72 4.95
C SER A 16 31.79 34.92 5.32
N SER A 17 32.30 35.65 6.31
CA SER A 17 31.88 36.88 6.97
C SER A 17 31.65 38.08 6.04
N ASP A 18 30.73 38.98 6.39
CA ASP A 18 31.04 40.40 6.58
C ASP A 18 29.88 41.18 7.24
N ASP A 19 30.29 42.18 8.01
CA ASP A 19 29.54 42.98 8.98
C ASP A 19 28.82 44.21 8.40
N SER A 20 27.83 44.69 9.19
CA SER A 20 27.40 46.10 9.39
C SER A 20 26.14 46.67 8.70
N PRO A 21 25.44 47.64 9.36
CA PRO A 21 23.97 47.65 9.48
C PRO A 21 23.29 48.94 8.98
N LEU A 22 21.94 48.96 9.00
CA LEU A 22 21.01 50.09 9.31
C LEU A 22 19.71 50.01 8.47
N ASN A 23 18.56 49.75 9.10
CA ASN A 23 17.57 50.78 9.48
C ASN A 23 16.18 50.16 9.73
N CYS A 24 15.67 50.44 10.93
CA CYS A 24 14.28 50.27 11.31
C CYS A 24 13.41 51.29 10.56
N LEU A 25 12.23 50.87 10.08
CA LEU A 25 11.01 51.68 10.03
C LEU A 25 9.83 50.77 9.65
N ASN A 26 8.83 50.77 10.52
CA ASN A 26 7.47 50.22 10.38
C ASN A 26 6.55 51.24 11.10
N PRO A 27 5.21 51.29 10.94
CA PRO A 27 4.36 50.39 10.12
C PRO A 27 3.15 51.07 9.40
N SER A 28 2.34 50.23 8.74
CA SER A 28 0.85 50.26 8.63
C SER A 28 0.24 50.65 7.26
N PRO A 29 -1.04 50.33 6.97
CA PRO A 29 -1.40 49.10 6.25
C PRO A 29 -2.51 49.31 5.19
N ASP A 30 -2.37 48.80 3.96
CA ASP A 30 -3.59 48.63 3.13
C ASP A 30 -3.46 47.58 2.02
N ARG A 31 -4.30 46.54 2.17
CA ARG A 31 -5.30 46.07 1.20
C ARG A 31 -4.85 45.97 -0.27
N PHE A 32 -4.53 44.74 -0.72
CA PHE A 32 -4.60 44.38 -2.13
C PHE A 32 -5.38 43.08 -2.37
N GLN A 33 -6.37 43.20 -3.27
CA GLN A 33 -7.24 42.17 -3.80
C GLN A 33 -6.53 41.33 -4.87
N TRP A 34 -6.96 40.08 -5.05
CA TRP A 34 -6.72 39.30 -6.26
C TRP A 34 -8.04 38.93 -6.94
N GLY A 35 -8.14 39.28 -8.23
CA GLY A 35 -9.23 38.93 -9.13
C GLY A 35 -9.12 37.53 -9.74
N LYS A 36 -10.28 37.05 -10.19
CA LYS A 36 -10.67 35.75 -10.79
C LYS A 36 -10.12 35.55 -12.22
N PHE A 37 -9.96 34.37 -12.84
CA PHE A 37 -10.85 33.21 -13.16
C PHE A 37 -9.99 32.08 -13.83
N PRO A 38 -10.51 30.95 -14.38
CA PRO A 38 -11.42 29.90 -13.88
C PRO A 38 -10.80 28.47 -13.97
N LEU A 39 -11.27 27.49 -13.18
CA LEU A 39 -11.07 26.06 -13.47
C LEU A 39 -12.34 25.26 -13.16
N GLY A 40 -12.69 24.38 -14.10
CA GLY A 40 -13.79 23.40 -14.03
C GLY A 40 -13.50 22.20 -13.13
N PRO A 41 -14.38 21.17 -13.13
CA PRO A 41 -14.80 20.50 -11.91
C PRO A 41 -13.79 19.46 -11.41
N GLN A 42 -13.34 19.64 -10.17
CA GLN A 42 -12.58 18.65 -9.39
C GLN A 42 -13.56 17.73 -8.66
N PHE A 43 -13.43 16.42 -8.90
CA PHE A 43 -14.07 15.37 -8.13
C PHE A 43 -13.33 15.21 -6.79
N ASP A 44 -13.90 15.74 -5.71
CA ASP A 44 -13.43 15.53 -4.34
C ASP A 44 -14.31 14.48 -3.64
N ALA A 45 -13.80 13.27 -3.46
CA ALA A 45 -14.45 12.19 -2.71
C ALA A 45 -13.59 11.62 -1.55
N SER A 46 -12.52 12.34 -1.15
CA SER A 46 -11.61 11.94 -0.06
C SER A 46 -11.84 12.74 1.24
N ALA A 47 -12.44 13.93 1.14
CA ALA A 47 -12.70 14.78 2.31
C ALA A 47 -13.91 14.31 3.14
N THR A 48 -14.90 13.66 2.51
CA THR A 48 -16.16 13.31 3.19
C THR A 48 -16.01 12.17 4.18
N THR A 49 -15.18 11.17 3.88
CA THR A 49 -15.02 9.97 4.74
C THR A 49 -14.17 10.25 5.98
N THR A 50 -13.14 11.09 5.84
CA THR A 50 -12.30 11.54 6.96
C THR A 50 -13.06 12.50 7.87
N VAL A 51 -13.92 13.37 7.32
CA VAL A 51 -14.79 14.25 8.11
C VAL A 51 -15.89 13.48 8.83
N THR A 52 -16.40 12.37 8.27
CA THR A 52 -17.37 11.51 8.96
C THR A 52 -16.73 10.71 10.09
N LEU A 53 -15.52 10.17 9.89
CA LEU A 53 -14.78 9.47 10.95
C LEU A 53 -14.31 10.43 12.05
N VAL A 54 -13.84 11.64 11.71
CA VAL A 54 -13.52 12.68 12.71
C VAL A 54 -14.78 13.18 13.41
N LYS A 55 -15.93 13.30 12.72
CA LYS A 55 -17.21 13.63 13.38
C LYS A 55 -17.67 12.52 14.32
N GLN A 56 -17.53 11.24 13.96
CA GLN A 56 -17.82 10.11 14.86
C GLN A 56 -16.83 10.02 16.03
N PHE A 57 -15.55 10.31 15.79
CA PHE A 57 -14.52 10.34 16.83
C PHE A 57 -14.70 11.53 17.78
N CYS A 58 -15.03 12.73 17.27
CA CYS A 58 -15.40 13.89 18.08
C CYS A 58 -16.70 13.63 18.86
N PHE A 59 -17.70 12.98 18.28
CA PHE A 59 -18.92 12.59 19.01
C PHE A 59 -18.62 11.59 20.14
N HIS A 60 -17.58 10.77 20.01
CA HIS A 60 -17.15 9.79 21.01
C HIS A 60 -16.24 10.35 22.10
N VAL A 61 -15.31 11.26 21.77
CA VAL A 61 -14.51 11.99 22.77
C VAL A 61 -15.42 12.92 23.58
N ILE A 62 -16.37 13.59 22.92
CA ILE A 62 -17.40 14.39 23.59
C ILE A 62 -18.27 13.50 24.49
N ASN A 63 -18.65 12.27 24.10
CA ASN A 63 -19.45 11.40 24.97
C ASN A 63 -18.66 10.84 26.17
N LEU A 64 -17.40 10.44 26.00
CA LEU A 64 -16.56 9.98 27.11
C LEU A 64 -16.22 11.11 28.10
N ASP A 65 -15.95 12.32 27.58
CA ASP A 65 -15.83 13.52 28.42
C ASP A 65 -17.17 13.95 29.00
N TYR A 66 -18.30 13.72 28.32
CA TYR A 66 -19.63 14.00 28.84
C TYR A 66 -20.02 13.02 29.96
N THR A 67 -19.66 11.74 29.87
CA THR A 67 -19.86 10.78 30.97
C THR A 67 -18.93 11.09 32.14
N ARG A 68 -17.65 11.45 31.89
CA ARG A 68 -16.73 11.92 32.94
C ARG A 68 -17.16 13.24 33.55
N PHE A 69 -17.69 14.16 32.76
CA PHE A 69 -18.23 15.45 33.19
C PHE A 69 -19.50 15.25 33.99
N LYS A 70 -20.44 14.41 33.54
CA LYS A 70 -21.61 14.01 34.31
C LYS A 70 -21.23 13.36 35.62
N LEU A 71 -20.25 12.45 35.63
CA LEU A 71 -19.76 11.82 36.86
C LEU A 71 -19.14 12.86 37.81
N ARG A 72 -18.32 13.80 37.31
CA ARG A 72 -17.77 14.91 38.09
C ARG A 72 -18.83 15.88 38.61
N LEU A 73 -19.84 16.19 37.79
CA LEU A 73 -20.97 17.05 38.14
C LEU A 73 -21.87 16.37 39.18
N LEU A 74 -22.02 15.04 39.10
CA LEU A 74 -22.76 14.24 40.06
C LEU A 74 -22.00 14.12 41.39
N ILE A 75 -20.70 13.87 41.35
CA ILE A 75 -19.83 13.88 42.54
C ILE A 75 -19.85 15.26 43.20
N TRP A 76 -19.82 16.33 42.40
CA TRP A 76 -19.90 17.71 42.90
C TRP A 76 -21.29 18.03 43.49
N ASN A 77 -22.38 17.61 42.85
CA ASN A 77 -23.74 17.76 43.40
C ASN A 77 -23.95 16.94 44.67
N LEU A 78 -23.45 15.70 44.73
CA LEU A 78 -23.50 14.88 45.94
C LEU A 78 -22.68 15.51 47.09
N ALA A 79 -21.49 16.05 46.79
CA ALA A 79 -20.69 16.79 47.77
C ALA A 79 -21.36 18.10 48.22
N SER A 80 -22.06 18.80 47.33
CA SER A 80 -22.81 20.02 47.63
C SER A 80 -24.04 19.76 48.50
N VAL A 81 -24.80 18.69 48.20
CA VAL A 81 -25.94 18.23 49.01
C VAL A 81 -25.49 17.79 50.42
N ARG A 82 -24.34 17.11 50.52
CA ARG A 82 -23.72 16.73 51.80
C ARG A 82 -23.31 17.95 52.63
N SER A 83 -22.78 18.99 51.98
CA SER A 83 -22.42 20.26 52.64
C SER A 83 -23.64 21.05 53.12
N GLN A 84 -24.76 21.05 52.37
CA GLN A 84 -25.98 21.76 52.75
C GLN A 84 -26.79 21.06 53.87
N ARG A 85 -26.74 19.73 53.99
CA ARG A 85 -27.49 18.97 55.02
C ARG A 85 -26.78 18.88 56.39
N HIS A 86 -25.45 19.03 56.44
CA HIS A 86 -24.71 19.16 57.71
C HIS A 86 -25.18 20.34 58.57
N HIS A 87 -25.85 21.33 57.97
CA HIS A 87 -26.44 22.47 58.68
C HIS A 87 -27.90 22.27 59.16
N LYS A 88 -28.56 21.12 58.89
CA LYS A 88 -30.00 20.92 59.19
C LYS A 88 -30.38 19.70 60.04
N CYS A 89 -29.45 18.84 60.43
CA CYS A 89 -29.76 17.65 61.23
C CYS A 89 -29.49 17.88 62.74
N HIS A 90 -30.53 18.20 63.51
CA HIS A 90 -30.46 18.32 64.98
C HIS A 90 -30.91 17.07 65.76
N ASN A 91 -31.29 15.98 65.09
CA ASN A 91 -31.75 14.74 65.74
C ASN A 91 -31.05 13.48 65.19
N LEU A 92 -30.63 12.58 66.08
CA LEU A 92 -29.91 11.34 65.74
C LEU A 92 -30.73 10.40 64.83
N SER A 93 -32.06 10.34 65.00
CA SER A 93 -32.94 9.48 64.18
C SER A 93 -32.98 9.92 62.72
N THR A 94 -32.94 11.23 62.44
CA THR A 94 -32.96 11.78 61.08
C THR A 94 -31.61 11.68 60.35
N MET A 95 -30.51 11.52 61.10
CA MET A 95 -29.18 11.26 60.49
C MET A 95 -29.08 9.86 59.90
N VAL A 96 -29.58 8.84 60.59
CA VAL A 96 -29.50 7.43 60.14
C VAL A 96 -30.31 7.22 58.85
N ASP A 97 -31.47 7.86 58.72
CA ASP A 97 -32.27 7.77 57.49
C ASP A 97 -31.63 8.53 56.33
N CYS A 98 -30.94 9.64 56.59
CA CYS A 98 -30.21 10.40 55.59
C CYS A 98 -28.96 9.66 55.07
N GLU A 99 -28.23 8.95 55.93
CA GLU A 99 -27.09 8.10 55.52
C GLU A 99 -27.55 6.90 54.66
N LYS A 100 -28.69 6.30 54.99
CA LYS A 100 -29.30 5.24 54.17
C LYS A 100 -29.72 5.76 52.79
N GLU A 101 -30.27 6.98 52.72
CA GLU A 101 -30.64 7.63 51.45
C GLU A 101 -29.41 7.96 50.59
N GLU A 102 -28.30 8.43 51.18
CA GLU A 102 -27.04 8.69 50.48
C GLU A 102 -26.40 7.40 49.95
N ALA A 103 -26.38 6.33 50.75
CA ALA A 103 -25.90 5.02 50.33
C ALA A 103 -26.76 4.45 49.18
N LEU A 104 -28.09 4.60 49.26
CA LEU A 104 -29.01 4.16 48.22
C LEU A 104 -28.79 4.94 46.91
N ASN A 105 -28.62 6.26 46.98
CA ASN A 105 -28.34 7.10 45.81
C ASN A 105 -26.98 6.77 45.17
N LEU A 106 -25.96 6.45 45.98
CA LEU A 106 -24.65 6.02 45.49
C LEU A 106 -24.74 4.68 44.76
N VAL A 107 -25.49 3.71 45.32
CA VAL A 107 -25.71 2.38 44.70
C VAL A 107 -26.51 2.49 43.40
N ILE A 108 -27.55 3.32 43.37
CA ILE A 108 -28.34 3.59 42.17
C ILE A 108 -27.47 4.24 41.09
N THR A 109 -26.67 5.25 41.46
CA THR A 109 -25.75 5.93 40.56
C THR A 109 -24.72 4.96 39.98
N GLN A 110 -24.09 4.13 40.82
CA GLN A 110 -23.14 3.12 40.37
C GLN A 110 -23.79 2.11 39.42
N SER A 111 -25.04 1.69 39.68
CA SER A 111 -25.79 0.82 38.77
C SER A 111 -26.10 1.49 37.44
N ILE A 112 -26.49 2.77 37.43
CA ILE A 112 -26.75 3.53 36.21
C ILE A 112 -25.48 3.67 35.38
N VAL A 113 -24.36 4.10 35.97
CA VAL A 113 -23.08 4.23 35.27
C VAL A 113 -22.62 2.88 34.72
N LYS A 114 -22.76 1.80 35.51
CA LYS A 114 -22.43 0.44 35.05
C LYS A 114 -23.31 0.02 33.87
N SER A 115 -24.60 0.38 33.87
CA SER A 115 -25.52 0.07 32.77
C SER A 115 -25.21 0.88 31.49
N GLU A 116 -24.86 2.16 31.60
CA GLU A 116 -24.45 2.98 30.46
C GLU A 116 -23.15 2.48 29.83
N VAL A 117 -22.16 2.11 30.65
CA VAL A 117 -20.90 1.52 30.18
C VAL A 117 -21.14 0.17 29.50
N MET A 118 -22.02 -0.66 30.05
CA MET A 118 -22.41 -1.94 29.43
C MET A 118 -23.12 -1.72 28.08
N LEU A 119 -24.03 -0.75 27.99
CA LEU A 119 -24.71 -0.41 26.74
C LEU A 119 -23.73 0.10 25.67
N ALA A 120 -22.79 0.96 26.04
CA ALA A 120 -21.74 1.44 25.14
C ALA A 120 -20.86 0.28 24.62
N PHE A 121 -20.53 -0.68 25.49
CA PHE A 121 -19.80 -1.88 25.12
C PHE A 121 -20.57 -2.76 24.12
N LEU A 122 -21.86 -3.03 24.39
CA LEU A 122 -22.72 -3.81 23.50
C LEU A 122 -22.94 -3.14 22.14
N LEU A 123 -23.06 -1.81 22.11
CA LEU A 123 -23.15 -1.06 20.86
C LEU A 123 -21.87 -1.18 20.02
N LYS A 124 -20.69 -1.09 20.64
CA LYS A 124 -19.42 -1.30 19.94
C LYS A 124 -19.25 -2.72 19.41
N GLN A 125 -19.70 -3.72 20.15
CA GLN A 125 -19.71 -5.10 19.65
C GLN A 125 -20.60 -5.25 18.41
N LYS A 126 -21.80 -4.65 18.42
CA LYS A 126 -22.69 -4.64 17.24
C LYS A 126 -22.11 -3.90 16.05
N GLU A 127 -21.43 -2.77 16.29
CA GLU A 127 -20.75 -2.01 15.24
C GLU A 127 -19.60 -2.82 14.63
N PHE A 128 -18.82 -3.51 15.46
CA PHE A 128 -17.76 -4.41 14.99
C PHE A 128 -18.30 -5.59 14.16
N GLU A 129 -19.36 -6.24 14.63
CA GLU A 129 -20.04 -7.30 13.87
C GLU A 129 -20.59 -6.78 12.55
N TRP A 130 -21.12 -5.55 12.51
CA TRP A 130 -21.55 -4.93 11.27
C TRP A 130 -20.37 -4.69 10.31
N VAL A 131 -19.24 -4.16 10.81
CA VAL A 131 -18.03 -3.95 9.99
C VAL A 131 -17.55 -5.27 9.40
N LEU A 132 -17.45 -6.33 10.21
CA LEU A 132 -17.03 -7.66 9.74
C LEU A 132 -17.97 -8.23 8.68
N HIS A 133 -19.28 -8.06 8.82
CA HIS A 133 -20.26 -8.68 7.94
C HIS A 133 -20.68 -7.83 6.73
N GLN A 134 -20.41 -6.52 6.72
CA GLN A 134 -20.87 -5.63 5.67
C GLN A 134 -19.72 -4.88 5.01
N GLU A 135 -18.87 -4.22 5.80
CA GLU A 135 -17.79 -3.40 5.26
C GLU A 135 -16.70 -4.27 4.61
N VAL A 136 -16.37 -5.42 5.21
CA VAL A 136 -15.38 -6.36 4.64
C VAL A 136 -15.82 -6.86 3.27
N HIS A 137 -17.06 -7.32 3.13
CA HIS A 137 -17.57 -7.82 1.85
C HIS A 137 -17.62 -6.73 0.78
N LYS A 138 -18.00 -5.50 1.14
CA LYS A 138 -17.94 -4.35 0.23
C LYS A 138 -16.51 -4.06 -0.23
N GLY A 139 -15.56 -4.08 0.70
CA GLY A 139 -14.14 -3.89 0.39
C GLY A 139 -13.60 -4.98 -0.54
N LEU A 140 -13.93 -6.25 -0.27
CA LEU A 140 -13.52 -7.38 -1.10
C LEU A 140 -14.11 -7.32 -2.51
N GLU A 141 -15.38 -6.95 -2.65
CA GLU A 141 -16.04 -6.74 -3.94
C GLU A 141 -15.34 -5.62 -4.74
N GLN A 142 -15.00 -4.50 -4.09
CA GLN A 142 -14.25 -3.42 -4.74
C GLN A 142 -12.85 -3.86 -5.19
N ILE A 143 -12.13 -4.60 -4.34
CA ILE A 143 -10.82 -5.15 -4.70
C ILE A 143 -10.98 -6.12 -5.88
N HIS A 144 -11.96 -7.03 -5.82
CA HIS A 144 -12.24 -8.01 -6.88
C HIS A 144 -12.48 -7.35 -8.23
N GLN A 145 -13.31 -6.30 -8.27
CA GLN A 145 -13.58 -5.54 -9.50
C GLN A 145 -12.30 -4.95 -10.10
N ILE A 146 -11.46 -4.33 -9.26
CA ILE A 146 -10.18 -3.76 -9.69
C ILE A 146 -9.22 -4.85 -10.21
N LEU A 147 -9.14 -5.99 -9.53
CA LEU A 147 -8.25 -7.09 -9.95
C LEU A 147 -8.74 -7.79 -11.21
N THR A 148 -10.05 -7.95 -11.38
CA THR A 148 -10.67 -8.49 -12.59
C THR A 148 -10.42 -7.57 -13.78
N GLU A 149 -10.56 -6.25 -13.59
CA GLU A 149 -10.23 -5.27 -14.63
C GLU A 149 -8.74 -5.32 -14.99
N CYS A 150 -7.86 -5.44 -13.98
CA CYS A 150 -6.42 -5.64 -14.20
C CYS A 150 -6.13 -6.88 -15.04
N ALA A 151 -6.84 -7.99 -14.79
CA ALA A 151 -6.63 -9.23 -15.51
C ALA A 151 -6.87 -9.08 -17.03
N THR A 152 -7.84 -8.25 -17.41
CA THR A 152 -8.13 -7.97 -18.83
C THR A 152 -7.04 -7.17 -19.54
N ARG A 153 -6.08 -6.58 -18.83
CA ARG A 153 -4.94 -5.84 -19.43
C ARG A 153 -3.74 -6.71 -19.70
N PHE A 154 -3.65 -7.87 -19.05
CA PHE A 154 -2.57 -8.81 -19.30
C PHE A 154 -2.68 -9.37 -20.72
N PRO A 155 -1.56 -9.52 -21.44
CA PRO A 155 -1.55 -10.11 -22.77
C PRO A 155 -1.52 -11.65 -22.69
N VAL A 156 -2.11 -12.26 -21.66
CA VAL A 156 -2.17 -13.72 -21.49
C VAL A 156 -3.58 -14.14 -21.12
N ARG A 157 -3.86 -15.43 -21.21
CA ARG A 157 -5.11 -15.99 -20.69
C ARG A 157 -5.15 -15.82 -19.18
N LEU A 158 -6.10 -15.03 -18.70
CA LEU A 158 -6.22 -14.71 -17.29
C LEU A 158 -7.68 -14.48 -16.93
N TYR A 159 -8.16 -15.18 -15.90
CA TYR A 159 -9.51 -15.05 -15.38
C TYR A 159 -10.63 -15.00 -16.45
N GLY A 160 -10.62 -15.98 -17.37
CA GLY A 160 -11.61 -16.09 -18.45
C GLY A 160 -11.42 -15.12 -19.62
N HIS A 161 -10.43 -14.24 -19.58
CA HIS A 161 -10.09 -13.31 -20.66
C HIS A 161 -8.88 -13.82 -21.44
N ASP A 162 -8.94 -13.78 -22.77
CA ASP A 162 -7.86 -14.23 -23.65
C ASP A 162 -7.34 -13.12 -24.54
N ASN A 163 -6.21 -12.53 -24.16
CA ASN A 163 -5.46 -11.57 -24.97
C ASN A 163 -4.18 -12.17 -25.56
N SER A 164 -3.99 -13.49 -25.54
CA SER A 164 -2.70 -14.11 -25.90
C SER A 164 -2.30 -13.90 -27.35
N ASN A 165 -3.26 -13.61 -28.22
CA ASN A 165 -3.05 -13.44 -29.66
C ASN A 165 -2.73 -11.99 -30.05
N LYS A 166 -2.79 -11.04 -29.11
CA LYS A 166 -2.47 -9.65 -29.40
C LYS A 166 -0.97 -9.51 -29.68
N GLN A 167 -0.66 -8.88 -30.81
CA GLN A 167 0.71 -8.59 -31.22
C GLN A 167 0.97 -7.08 -31.12
N ASP A 168 1.96 -6.70 -30.32
CA ASP A 168 2.42 -5.33 -30.19
C ASP A 168 3.85 -5.22 -30.73
N LYS A 169 4.11 -4.18 -31.52
CA LYS A 169 5.42 -3.92 -32.13
C LYS A 169 6.12 -2.75 -31.43
N PHE A 170 7.34 -2.98 -30.98
CA PHE A 170 8.17 -2.00 -30.27
C PHE A 170 9.47 -1.75 -31.01
N VAL A 171 9.92 -0.50 -31.03
CA VAL A 171 11.25 -0.11 -31.51
C VAL A 171 12.07 0.33 -30.31
N LEU A 172 13.19 -0.35 -30.08
CA LEU A 172 14.17 -0.04 -29.04
C LEU A 172 15.44 0.44 -29.73
N SER A 173 15.80 1.71 -29.53
CA SER A 173 16.99 2.30 -30.12
C SER A 173 17.71 3.22 -29.15
N VAL A 174 19.03 3.32 -29.30
CA VAL A 174 19.87 4.28 -28.56
C VAL A 174 20.15 5.50 -29.44
N PRO A 175 20.07 6.74 -28.91
CA PRO A 175 20.48 7.94 -29.63
C PRO A 175 21.95 7.79 -30.08
N SER A 176 22.20 7.81 -31.40
CA SER A 176 23.47 7.51 -32.13
C SER A 176 23.44 6.28 -33.06
N ASP A 177 22.29 5.60 -33.22
CA ASP A 177 22.13 4.41 -34.08
C ASP A 177 23.17 3.31 -33.79
N GLN A 178 23.64 3.26 -32.54
CA GLN A 178 24.49 2.17 -32.05
C GLN A 178 23.70 0.88 -31.87
N VAL A 179 22.42 1.00 -31.53
CA VAL A 179 21.51 -0.12 -31.31
C VAL A 179 20.17 0.22 -31.94
N LYS A 180 19.64 -0.72 -32.73
CA LYS A 180 18.29 -0.71 -33.27
C LYS A 180 17.73 -2.11 -33.18
N CYS A 181 16.69 -2.27 -32.39
CA CYS A 181 15.99 -3.52 -32.17
C CYS A 181 14.49 -3.30 -32.42
N VAL A 182 13.89 -4.11 -33.27
CA VAL A 182 12.46 -4.07 -33.56
C VAL A 182 11.84 -5.38 -33.07
N VAL A 183 11.02 -5.30 -32.03
CA VAL A 183 10.47 -6.45 -31.31
C VAL A 183 8.97 -6.57 -31.58
N THR A 184 8.50 -7.79 -31.81
CA THR A 184 7.08 -8.16 -31.83
C THR A 184 6.77 -9.02 -30.62
N LEU A 185 6.05 -8.43 -29.67
CA LEU A 185 5.58 -9.10 -28.46
C LEU A 185 4.21 -9.72 -28.75
N THR A 186 4.12 -11.05 -28.65
CA THR A 186 2.85 -11.79 -28.70
C THR A 186 2.65 -12.43 -27.34
N GLY A 187 1.68 -11.93 -26.60
CA GLY A 187 1.44 -12.35 -25.23
C GLY A 187 2.60 -12.09 -24.26
N ASP A 188 3.10 -13.14 -23.63
CA ASP A 188 4.27 -13.15 -22.74
C ASP A 188 5.60 -13.40 -23.48
N SER A 189 5.58 -13.41 -24.82
CA SER A 189 6.68 -13.93 -25.64
C SER A 189 7.08 -12.96 -26.73
N ILE A 190 8.39 -12.75 -26.88
CA ILE A 190 8.95 -12.08 -28.06
C ILE A 190 9.03 -13.13 -29.16
N THR A 191 8.11 -13.02 -30.11
CA THR A 191 7.98 -13.97 -31.24
C THR A 191 8.85 -13.59 -32.43
N HIS A 192 9.09 -12.29 -32.60
CA HIS A 192 9.98 -11.79 -33.63
C HIS A 192 10.83 -10.67 -33.06
N ALA A 193 12.12 -10.68 -33.37
CA ALA A 193 12.98 -9.53 -33.12
C ALA A 193 13.98 -9.37 -34.26
N ASP A 194 14.10 -8.17 -34.81
CA ASP A 194 15.18 -7.79 -35.72
C ASP A 194 16.18 -6.92 -34.94
N ILE A 195 17.38 -7.45 -34.71
CA ILE A 195 18.37 -6.89 -33.79
C ILE A 195 19.61 -6.48 -34.59
N ASN A 196 19.93 -5.19 -34.54
CA ASN A 196 21.10 -4.61 -35.17
C ASN A 196 21.86 -3.75 -34.15
N PHE A 197 23.14 -4.02 -33.93
CA PHE A 197 23.96 -3.19 -33.04
C PHE A 197 25.42 -3.13 -33.46
N LYS A 198 26.09 -2.04 -33.09
CA LYS A 198 27.52 -1.83 -33.33
C LYS A 198 28.32 -2.36 -32.14
N VAL A 199 29.35 -3.15 -32.45
CA VAL A 199 30.33 -3.64 -31.47
C VAL A 199 31.69 -3.07 -31.83
N THR A 200 32.26 -2.30 -30.91
CA THR A 200 33.59 -1.72 -31.06
C THR A 200 34.61 -2.59 -30.33
N ARG A 201 35.62 -3.06 -31.05
CA ARG A 201 36.74 -3.82 -30.50
C ARG A 201 38.03 -3.09 -30.83
N GLN A 202 38.75 -2.61 -29.82
CA GLN A 202 39.96 -1.79 -29.97
C GLN A 202 39.71 -0.56 -30.86
N THR A 203 39.95 -0.68 -32.17
CA THR A 203 39.76 0.38 -33.18
C THR A 203 38.73 0.04 -34.26
N ASN A 204 38.27 -1.21 -34.34
CA ASN A 204 37.33 -1.67 -35.38
C ASN A 204 35.89 -1.73 -34.84
N THR A 205 34.98 -1.06 -35.55
CA THR A 205 33.54 -1.14 -35.28
C THR A 205 32.90 -2.08 -36.28
N THR A 206 32.23 -3.12 -35.77
CA THR A 206 31.50 -4.11 -36.58
C THR A 206 30.01 -4.03 -36.30
N ILE A 207 29.18 -4.25 -37.32
CA ILE A 207 27.73 -4.30 -37.15
C ILE A 207 27.32 -5.76 -37.01
N VAL A 208 26.74 -6.09 -35.86
CA VAL A 208 26.16 -7.40 -35.57
C VAL A 208 24.68 -7.36 -35.92
N ARG A 209 24.22 -8.40 -36.63
CA ARG A 209 22.82 -8.62 -36.97
C ARG A 209 22.39 -10.00 -36.52
N THR A 210 21.30 -10.07 -35.78
CA THR A 210 20.68 -11.32 -35.37
C THR A 210 19.17 -11.15 -35.28
N THR A 211 18.45 -12.27 -35.24
CA THR A 211 17.00 -12.26 -35.19
C THR A 211 16.48 -13.29 -34.20
N ILE A 212 15.27 -13.04 -33.68
CA ILE A 212 14.44 -14.04 -33.01
C ILE A 212 13.31 -14.37 -33.97
N GLN A 213 13.02 -15.67 -34.16
CA GLN A 213 11.95 -16.17 -35.01
C GLN A 213 10.87 -16.90 -34.19
N ASN A 214 9.67 -17.02 -34.76
CA ASN A 214 8.47 -17.46 -34.05
C ASN A 214 8.52 -18.93 -33.59
N ASP A 215 9.35 -19.75 -34.24
CA ASP A 215 9.60 -21.14 -33.88
C ASP A 215 10.34 -21.28 -32.54
N CYS A 216 11.17 -20.30 -32.19
CA CYS A 216 11.93 -20.24 -30.94
C CYS A 216 11.67 -18.91 -30.21
N PRO A 217 10.46 -18.67 -29.66
CA PRO A 217 10.12 -17.39 -29.07
C PRO A 217 10.87 -17.15 -27.75
N TRP A 218 11.28 -15.90 -27.50
CA TRP A 218 11.93 -15.50 -26.26
C TRP A 218 10.91 -15.18 -25.18
N LYS A 219 10.86 -16.02 -24.14
CA LYS A 219 9.86 -15.92 -23.06
C LYS A 219 10.20 -14.84 -22.03
N LEU A 220 9.23 -13.98 -21.71
CA LEU A 220 9.30 -12.98 -20.65
C LEU A 220 8.62 -13.49 -19.38
N GLN A 221 9.35 -14.29 -18.60
CA GLN A 221 8.85 -14.92 -17.37
C GLN A 221 8.19 -13.94 -16.39
N GLN A 222 8.64 -12.68 -16.36
CA GLN A 222 8.08 -11.63 -15.51
C GLN A 222 6.59 -11.39 -15.75
N VAL A 223 6.13 -11.46 -17.00
CA VAL A 223 4.72 -11.27 -17.37
C VAL A 223 3.88 -12.41 -16.81
N GLN A 224 4.35 -13.64 -17.00
CA GLN A 224 3.63 -14.83 -16.51
C GLN A 224 3.63 -14.91 -14.98
N ASP A 225 4.75 -14.61 -14.33
CA ASP A 225 4.84 -14.56 -12.86
C ASP A 225 3.88 -13.51 -12.29
N ALA A 226 3.79 -12.32 -12.92
CA ALA A 226 2.85 -11.29 -12.52
C ALA A 226 1.39 -11.72 -12.69
N ALA A 227 1.05 -12.33 -13.82
CA ALA A 227 -0.28 -12.85 -14.11
C ALA A 227 -0.69 -13.94 -13.11
N ASN A 228 0.20 -14.88 -12.81
CA ASN A 228 -0.03 -15.95 -11.84
C ASN A 228 -0.31 -15.40 -10.44
N HIS A 229 0.44 -14.39 -10.00
CA HIS A 229 0.22 -13.74 -8.72
C HIS A 229 -1.09 -12.93 -8.67
N LEU A 230 -1.48 -12.29 -9.78
CA LEU A 230 -2.79 -11.65 -9.88
C LEU A 230 -3.91 -12.68 -9.79
N GLN A 231 -3.81 -13.80 -10.51
CA GLN A 231 -4.79 -14.88 -10.43
C GLN A 231 -4.91 -15.45 -9.02
N GLN A 232 -3.77 -15.64 -8.35
CA GLN A 232 -3.74 -16.10 -6.95
C GLN A 232 -4.48 -15.12 -6.03
N ALA A 233 -4.30 -13.81 -6.21
CA ALA A 233 -5.00 -12.80 -5.43
C ALA A 233 -6.52 -12.83 -5.68
N ILE A 234 -6.96 -13.02 -6.92
CA ILE A 234 -8.38 -13.14 -7.28
C ILE A 234 -8.97 -14.41 -6.67
N ASN A 235 -8.27 -15.55 -6.76
CA ASN A 235 -8.72 -16.81 -6.19
C ASN A 235 -8.94 -16.71 -4.67
N HIS A 236 -8.05 -16.02 -3.94
CA HIS A 236 -8.24 -15.78 -2.51
C HIS A 236 -9.53 -15.01 -2.17
N ILE A 237 -10.04 -14.20 -3.10
CA ILE A 237 -11.32 -13.49 -2.93
C ILE A 237 -12.47 -14.40 -3.34
N ASP A 238 -12.37 -15.10 -4.48
CA ASP A 238 -13.41 -15.99 -4.99
C ASP A 238 -13.71 -17.16 -4.03
N ASP A 239 -12.68 -17.65 -3.33
CA ASP A 239 -12.82 -18.68 -2.28
C ASP A 239 -13.67 -18.19 -1.10
N VAL A 240 -13.71 -16.87 -0.86
CA VAL A 240 -14.58 -16.23 0.13
C VAL A 240 -15.92 -15.95 -0.53
N GLY A 241 -16.81 -16.96 -0.52
CA GLY A 241 -18.15 -16.81 -1.10
C GLY A 241 -18.90 -15.56 -0.58
N LYS A 242 -19.75 -14.96 -1.43
CA LYS A 242 -20.44 -13.68 -1.14
C LYS A 242 -21.24 -13.64 0.16
N ASN A 243 -21.71 -14.81 0.62
CA ASN A 243 -22.51 -14.96 1.85
C ASN A 243 -21.69 -15.51 3.03
N TYR A 244 -20.36 -15.60 2.89
CA TYR A 244 -19.50 -16.05 3.96
C TYR A 244 -19.61 -15.13 5.16
N LYS A 245 -19.61 -15.68 6.38
CA LYS A 245 -19.63 -14.88 7.61
C LYS A 245 -18.33 -15.07 8.34
N PHE A 246 -17.49 -14.05 8.28
CA PHE A 246 -16.22 -14.03 9.02
C PHE A 246 -16.46 -14.17 10.51
N LYS A 247 -15.67 -15.05 11.15
CA LYS A 247 -15.81 -15.36 12.59
C LYS A 247 -14.90 -14.47 13.45
N SER A 248 -13.80 -13.98 12.88
CA SER A 248 -12.83 -13.16 13.59
C SER A 248 -12.16 -12.13 12.69
N SER A 249 -11.60 -11.09 13.30
CA SER A 249 -10.71 -10.15 12.62
C SER A 249 -9.45 -10.84 12.09
N ASP A 250 -8.88 -11.79 12.84
CA ASP A 250 -7.64 -12.48 12.46
C ASP A 250 -7.80 -13.26 11.16
N GLU A 251 -8.98 -13.87 10.96
CA GLU A 251 -9.34 -14.54 9.71
C GLU A 251 -9.32 -13.57 8.53
N VAL A 252 -9.97 -12.40 8.68
CA VAL A 252 -9.98 -11.38 7.63
C VAL A 252 -8.59 -10.82 7.37
N LEU A 253 -7.82 -10.54 8.43
CA LEU A 253 -6.46 -10.04 8.33
C LEU A 253 -5.51 -11.03 7.67
N HIS A 254 -5.67 -12.33 7.93
CA HIS A 254 -4.91 -13.39 7.29
C HIS A 254 -5.20 -13.45 5.79
N MET A 255 -6.48 -13.47 5.41
CA MET A 255 -6.90 -13.45 4.00
C MET A 255 -6.41 -12.19 3.27
N LEU A 256 -6.59 -11.00 3.86
CA LEU A 256 -6.05 -9.76 3.30
C LEU A 256 -4.53 -9.77 3.20
N GLY A 257 -3.85 -10.41 4.15
CA GLY A 257 -2.40 -10.64 4.10
C GLY A 257 -1.99 -11.48 2.88
N ASN A 258 -2.74 -12.53 2.56
CA ASN A 258 -2.49 -13.38 1.40
C ASN A 258 -2.72 -12.63 0.07
N ILE A 259 -3.79 -11.83 -0.01
CA ILE A 259 -4.06 -10.97 -1.18
C ILE A 259 -2.95 -9.94 -1.35
N LEU A 260 -2.62 -9.17 -0.29
CA LEU A 260 -1.55 -8.17 -0.30
C LEU A 260 -0.21 -8.78 -0.73
N GLY A 261 0.15 -9.94 -0.15
CA GLY A 261 1.38 -10.64 -0.50
C GLY A 261 1.42 -11.03 -1.97
N SER A 262 0.32 -11.52 -2.52
CA SER A 262 0.21 -11.90 -3.94
C SER A 262 0.33 -10.68 -4.85
N LEU A 263 -0.42 -9.60 -4.58
CA LEU A 263 -0.34 -8.35 -5.36
C LEU A 263 1.06 -7.72 -5.30
N GLN A 264 1.70 -7.73 -4.13
CA GLN A 264 3.05 -7.19 -3.98
C GLN A 264 4.06 -8.00 -4.81
N ARG A 265 3.98 -9.33 -4.80
CA ARG A 265 4.84 -10.19 -5.63
C ARG A 265 4.61 -9.97 -7.12
N GLY A 266 3.34 -9.87 -7.55
CA GLY A 266 2.99 -9.59 -8.94
C GLY A 266 3.46 -8.22 -9.42
N ARG A 267 3.38 -7.18 -8.58
CA ARG A 267 3.94 -5.86 -8.88
C ARG A 267 5.47 -5.90 -8.96
N THR A 268 6.12 -6.58 -8.01
CA THR A 268 7.58 -6.62 -7.89
C THR A 268 8.22 -7.37 -9.06
N SER A 269 7.58 -8.41 -9.58
CA SER A 269 8.09 -9.13 -10.76
C SER A 269 8.18 -8.26 -12.01
N LEU A 270 7.38 -7.20 -12.12
CA LEU A 270 7.44 -6.23 -13.22
C LEU A 270 8.36 -5.03 -12.93
N ILE A 271 8.46 -4.58 -11.68
CA ILE A 271 9.28 -3.41 -11.33
C ILE A 271 10.77 -3.76 -11.24
N VAL A 272 11.11 -4.92 -10.67
CA VAL A 272 12.48 -5.29 -10.34
C VAL A 272 12.96 -6.43 -11.24
N PRO A 273 13.88 -6.15 -12.19
CA PRO A 273 14.48 -7.20 -13.01
C PRO A 273 15.24 -8.21 -12.14
N ARG A 274 15.07 -9.51 -12.42
CA ARG A 274 15.85 -10.54 -11.75
C ARG A 274 17.30 -10.50 -12.24
N LYS A 275 18.25 -10.33 -11.31
CA LYS A 275 19.68 -10.46 -11.62
C LYS A 275 19.98 -11.91 -12.00
N ARG A 276 20.50 -12.12 -13.20
CA ARG A 276 21.04 -13.41 -13.65
C ARG A 276 22.56 -13.32 -13.72
N ALA A 277 23.25 -14.38 -13.34
CA ALA A 277 24.69 -14.48 -13.57
C ALA A 277 24.97 -14.52 -15.08
N MET A 278 26.10 -13.97 -15.51
CA MET A 278 26.44 -13.87 -16.93
C MET A 278 26.51 -15.25 -17.59
N ASP A 279 27.14 -16.22 -16.93
CA ASP A 279 27.25 -17.59 -17.45
C ASP A 279 25.89 -18.26 -17.66
N ASP A 280 24.91 -17.96 -16.80
CA ASP A 280 23.55 -18.49 -16.91
C ASP A 280 22.76 -17.82 -18.03
N LEU A 281 23.02 -16.53 -18.27
CA LEU A 281 22.46 -15.82 -19.42
C LEU A 281 22.95 -16.44 -20.72
N MET A 282 24.27 -16.63 -20.86
CA MET A 282 24.89 -17.19 -22.07
C MET A 282 24.42 -18.62 -22.38
N ARG A 283 24.17 -19.44 -21.36
CA ARG A 283 23.66 -20.81 -21.52
C ARG A 283 22.15 -20.91 -21.67
N SER A 284 21.42 -19.80 -21.57
CA SER A 284 19.96 -19.80 -21.59
C SER A 284 19.38 -20.25 -22.94
N LEU A 285 18.19 -20.88 -22.90
CA LEU A 285 17.45 -21.24 -24.12
C LEU A 285 17.14 -20.02 -24.99
N ASN A 286 16.93 -18.87 -24.34
CA ASN A 286 16.70 -17.60 -25.01
C ASN A 286 17.90 -17.18 -25.87
N MET A 287 19.14 -17.31 -25.39
CA MET A 287 20.32 -17.02 -26.22
C MET A 287 20.44 -17.98 -27.42
N LYS A 288 19.96 -19.22 -27.28
CA LYS A 288 19.94 -20.22 -28.36
C LYS A 288 18.85 -19.97 -29.41
N SER A 289 17.89 -19.08 -29.15
CA SER A 289 16.84 -18.71 -30.11
C SER A 289 17.30 -17.75 -31.20
N LEU A 290 18.54 -17.26 -31.10
CA LEU A 290 19.08 -16.24 -31.97
C LEU A 290 19.60 -16.84 -33.28
N ASN A 291 19.24 -16.20 -34.40
CA ASN A 291 19.68 -16.61 -35.72
C ASN A 291 20.17 -15.40 -36.55
N PRO A 292 21.47 -15.33 -36.91
CA PRO A 292 22.55 -16.22 -36.48
C PRO A 292 22.87 -16.10 -34.98
N ASN A 293 23.48 -17.14 -34.42
CA ASN A 293 23.98 -17.11 -33.04
C ASN A 293 25.04 -16.01 -32.86
N LEU A 294 25.09 -15.44 -31.66
CA LEU A 294 26.09 -14.44 -31.29
C LEU A 294 27.43 -15.09 -30.93
N SER A 295 28.52 -14.34 -31.11
CA SER A 295 29.86 -14.72 -30.66
C SER A 295 29.91 -14.92 -29.14
N GLU A 296 30.86 -15.72 -28.66
CA GLU A 296 31.01 -16.07 -27.23
C GLU A 296 31.33 -14.88 -26.31
N ASP A 297 31.76 -13.75 -26.86
CA ASP A 297 32.02 -12.53 -26.11
C ASP A 297 30.85 -11.54 -26.12
N LEU A 298 29.68 -11.96 -26.62
CA LEU A 298 28.46 -11.17 -26.66
C LEU A 298 27.30 -11.92 -26.03
N ALA A 299 26.54 -11.23 -25.19
CA ALA A 299 25.26 -11.71 -24.68
C ALA A 299 24.21 -10.62 -24.81
N ILE A 300 22.95 -11.02 -24.99
CA ILE A 300 21.83 -10.09 -24.98
C ILE A 300 20.76 -10.55 -23.99
N SER A 301 19.93 -9.62 -23.54
CA SER A 301 18.81 -9.93 -22.67
C SER A 301 17.63 -9.00 -22.92
N PHE A 302 16.43 -9.56 -22.89
CA PHE A 302 15.19 -8.81 -22.79
C PHE A 302 14.61 -8.99 -21.39
N TYR A 303 14.26 -7.88 -20.74
CA TYR A 303 13.59 -7.88 -19.44
C TYR A 303 12.68 -6.67 -19.29
N ILE A 304 11.73 -6.76 -18.36
CA ILE A 304 10.83 -5.67 -18.00
C ILE A 304 11.39 -4.93 -16.80
N GLN A 305 11.35 -3.60 -16.86
CA GLN A 305 11.65 -2.73 -15.73
C GLN A 305 10.56 -1.67 -15.62
N SER A 306 9.66 -1.83 -14.65
CA SER A 306 8.47 -0.99 -14.51
C SER A 306 7.59 -1.08 -15.77
N HIS A 307 7.36 0.03 -16.46
CA HIS A 307 6.54 0.13 -17.67
C HIS A 307 7.36 0.02 -18.97
N LYS A 308 8.63 -0.39 -18.89
CA LYS A 308 9.54 -0.44 -20.04
C LYS A 308 9.99 -1.85 -20.34
N LEU A 309 10.02 -2.18 -21.63
CA LEU A 309 10.79 -3.31 -22.15
C LEU A 309 12.22 -2.84 -22.38
N ILE A 310 13.18 -3.52 -21.77
CA ILE A 310 14.60 -3.23 -21.87
C ILE A 310 15.26 -4.30 -22.73
N PHE A 311 16.04 -3.85 -23.70
CA PHE A 311 16.97 -4.66 -24.47
C PHE A 311 18.39 -4.30 -24.03
N ALA A 312 19.07 -5.26 -23.39
CA ALA A 312 20.44 -5.11 -22.92
C ALA A 312 21.40 -5.92 -23.80
N ILE A 313 22.52 -5.31 -24.16
CA ILE A 313 23.65 -5.95 -24.83
C ILE A 313 24.82 -5.92 -23.87
N TYR A 314 25.47 -7.06 -23.68
CA TYR A 314 26.65 -7.23 -22.86
C TYR A 314 27.83 -7.62 -23.75
N GLN A 315 28.90 -6.83 -23.68
CA GLN A 315 30.17 -7.14 -24.33
C GLN A 315 31.15 -7.60 -23.25
N LEU A 316 31.62 -8.83 -23.38
CA LEU A 316 32.52 -9.45 -22.42
C LEU A 316 33.98 -9.22 -22.81
N THR A 317 34.80 -8.81 -21.86
CA THR A 317 36.25 -8.65 -22.04
C THR A 317 36.98 -9.41 -20.94
N ASN A 318 37.90 -10.28 -21.35
CA ASN A 318 38.75 -11.02 -20.43
C ASN A 318 40.10 -10.29 -20.28
N ASN A 319 40.30 -9.62 -19.15
CA ASN A 319 41.57 -8.98 -18.83
C ASN A 319 42.24 -9.71 -17.66
N HIS A 320 43.33 -10.43 -17.95
CA HIS A 320 44.16 -11.13 -16.96
C HIS A 320 43.38 -12.09 -16.03
N GLY A 321 42.43 -12.85 -16.59
CA GLY A 321 41.63 -13.83 -15.83
C GLY A 321 40.45 -13.24 -15.06
N THR A 322 40.25 -11.91 -15.10
CA THR A 322 39.07 -11.26 -14.55
C THR A 322 38.12 -10.91 -15.70
N MET A 323 36.93 -11.53 -15.71
CA MET A 323 35.88 -11.21 -16.67
C MET A 323 35.25 -9.86 -16.30
N LYS A 324 35.35 -8.89 -17.20
CA LYS A 324 34.59 -7.64 -17.15
C LYS A 324 33.57 -7.65 -18.27
N TYR A 325 32.49 -6.91 -18.10
CA TYR A 325 31.53 -6.68 -19.17
C TYR A 325 31.06 -5.24 -19.17
N ASP A 326 30.89 -4.70 -20.37
CA ASP A 326 30.24 -3.42 -20.61
C ASP A 326 28.81 -3.67 -21.08
N SER A 327 27.88 -2.80 -20.70
CA SER A 327 26.46 -2.96 -21.05
C SER A 327 25.89 -1.73 -21.75
N THR A 328 25.20 -1.97 -22.86
CA THR A 328 24.42 -0.96 -23.58
C THR A 328 22.94 -1.34 -23.52
N HIS A 329 22.06 -0.36 -23.26
CA HIS A 329 20.64 -0.59 -23.08
C HIS A 329 19.82 0.26 -24.05
N ALA A 330 18.86 -0.37 -24.72
CA ALA A 330 17.78 0.30 -25.43
C ALA A 330 16.46 -0.01 -24.72
N GLU A 331 15.54 0.94 -24.71
CA GLU A 331 14.27 0.80 -23.99
C GLU A 331 13.09 1.27 -24.85
N SER A 332 11.92 0.69 -24.60
CA SER A 332 10.65 1.17 -25.17
C SER A 332 9.54 1.03 -24.13
N SER A 333 8.62 2.01 -24.11
CA SER A 333 7.49 1.99 -23.20
C SER A 333 6.42 1.03 -23.69
N VAL A 334 5.89 0.23 -22.76
CA VAL A 334 4.84 -0.76 -23.03
C VAL A 334 3.55 -0.28 -22.34
N PRO A 335 2.55 0.21 -23.10
CA PRO A 335 1.40 0.90 -22.50
C PRO A 335 0.63 0.09 -21.46
N TRP A 336 0.34 -1.19 -21.75
CA TRP A 336 -0.44 -2.04 -20.85
C TRP A 336 0.26 -2.32 -19.52
N LEU A 337 1.60 -2.30 -19.48
CA LEU A 337 2.35 -2.48 -18.23
C LEU A 337 2.08 -1.33 -17.26
N ASN A 338 1.93 -0.10 -17.77
CA ASN A 338 1.62 1.05 -16.92
C ASN A 338 0.24 0.88 -16.26
N GLU A 339 -0.76 0.48 -17.04
CA GLU A 339 -2.12 0.22 -16.52
C GLU A 339 -2.12 -0.87 -15.45
N VAL A 340 -1.46 -2.00 -15.72
CA VAL A 340 -1.33 -3.11 -14.75
C VAL A 340 -0.64 -2.66 -13.46
N LEU A 341 0.42 -1.86 -13.54
CA LEU A 341 1.11 -1.34 -12.36
C LEU A 341 0.24 -0.38 -11.54
N VAL A 342 -0.58 0.43 -12.21
CA VAL A 342 -1.58 1.28 -11.55
C VAL A 342 -2.62 0.41 -10.84
N PHE A 343 -3.19 -0.59 -11.51
CA PHE A 343 -4.16 -1.49 -10.89
C PHE A 343 -3.58 -2.26 -9.70
N PHE A 344 -2.35 -2.78 -9.79
CA PHE A 344 -1.67 -3.37 -8.63
C PHE A 344 -1.55 -2.38 -7.48
N THR A 345 -1.21 -1.13 -7.76
CA THR A 345 -1.05 -0.09 -6.72
C THR A 345 -2.39 0.25 -6.06
N VAL A 346 -3.45 0.42 -6.85
CA VAL A 346 -4.81 0.67 -6.35
C VAL A 346 -5.31 -0.53 -5.52
N GLY A 347 -5.14 -1.75 -6.02
CA GLY A 347 -5.50 -2.98 -5.30
C GLY A 347 -4.77 -3.11 -3.95
N LEU A 348 -3.46 -2.83 -3.92
CA LEU A 348 -2.67 -2.80 -2.68
C LEU A 348 -3.19 -1.75 -1.70
N GLN A 349 -3.51 -0.54 -2.17
CA GLN A 349 -4.04 0.53 -1.33
C GLN A 349 -5.40 0.16 -0.73
N LEU A 350 -6.32 -0.37 -1.52
CA LEU A 350 -7.64 -0.80 -1.04
C LEU A 350 -7.53 -1.92 0.01
N CYS A 351 -6.67 -2.91 -0.24
CA CYS A 351 -6.41 -3.98 0.72
C CYS A 351 -5.82 -3.43 2.03
N GLN A 352 -4.87 -2.49 1.94
CA GLN A 352 -4.25 -1.89 3.12
C GLN A 352 -5.24 -1.03 3.91
N GLN A 353 -6.07 -0.22 3.23
CA GLN A 353 -7.12 0.55 3.88
C GLN A 353 -8.12 -0.35 4.63
N LEU A 354 -8.52 -1.48 4.02
CA LEU A 354 -9.41 -2.42 4.68
C LEU A 354 -8.73 -3.09 5.88
N LYS A 355 -7.45 -3.47 5.73
CA LYS A 355 -6.64 -4.03 6.82
C LYS A 355 -6.53 -3.05 7.99
N ASP A 356 -6.22 -1.78 7.73
CA ASP A 356 -6.08 -0.75 8.76
C ASP A 356 -7.39 -0.51 9.50
N LYS A 357 -8.52 -0.46 8.78
CA LYS A 357 -9.86 -0.39 9.39
C LYS A 357 -10.08 -1.55 10.37
N ILE A 358 -9.82 -2.79 9.93
CA ILE A 358 -10.03 -3.98 10.78
C ILE A 358 -9.10 -3.97 11.99
N CYS A 359 -7.83 -3.59 11.82
CA CYS A 359 -6.85 -3.49 12.91
C CYS A 359 -7.27 -2.49 13.99
N VAL A 360 -7.93 -1.39 13.63
CA VAL A 360 -8.46 -0.42 14.61
C VAL A 360 -9.56 -1.08 15.43
N PHE A 361 -10.48 -1.80 14.79
CA PHE A 361 -11.59 -2.43 15.51
C PHE A 361 -11.16 -3.66 16.32
N SER A 362 -10.16 -4.43 15.88
CA SER A 362 -9.70 -5.62 16.59
C SER A 362 -9.09 -5.28 17.95
N GLN A 363 -8.48 -4.11 18.11
CA GLN A 363 -7.93 -3.63 19.40
C GLN A 363 -8.99 -3.46 20.49
N TYR A 364 -10.26 -3.26 20.11
CA TYR A 364 -11.36 -3.10 21.07
C TYR A 364 -11.96 -4.43 21.51
N LYS A 365 -11.62 -5.56 20.87
CA LYS A 365 -12.08 -6.90 21.25
C LYS A 365 -11.52 -7.34 22.61
N ASP A 366 -10.31 -6.88 22.96
CA ASP A 366 -9.63 -7.22 24.21
C ASP A 366 -10.04 -6.33 25.41
N PHE A 367 -10.83 -5.28 25.18
CA PHE A 367 -11.39 -4.44 26.23
C PHE A 367 -12.65 -5.06 26.86
N THR A 368 -12.59 -6.34 27.26
CA THR A 368 -13.59 -6.91 28.16
C THR A 368 -13.33 -6.38 29.57
N VAL A 369 -14.22 -5.53 30.09
CA VAL A 369 -14.21 -5.10 31.50
C VAL A 369 -14.58 -6.30 32.38
N GLY A 370 -13.59 -7.14 32.67
CA GLY A 370 -13.75 -8.39 33.42
C GLY A 370 -12.43 -9.11 33.74
N SER A 371 -11.34 -8.80 33.03
CA SER A 371 -10.00 -9.34 33.32
C SER A 371 -9.41 -8.65 34.55
N ARG A 372 -9.81 -9.09 35.74
CA ARG A 372 -9.12 -8.76 36.99
C ARG A 372 -7.68 -9.25 36.84
N PRO A 373 -6.63 -8.42 37.02
CA PRO A 373 -5.29 -8.96 37.22
C PRO A 373 -5.38 -9.83 38.49
N SER A 374 -5.05 -11.12 38.36
CA SER A 374 -4.91 -12.01 39.50
C SER A 374 -3.93 -11.38 40.49
N SER A 375 -4.45 -10.97 41.64
CA SER A 375 -3.66 -10.44 42.75
C SER A 375 -2.58 -11.45 43.13
N PRO A 376 -1.35 -11.01 43.46
CA PRO A 376 -0.30 -11.93 43.88
C PRO A 376 -0.70 -12.57 45.20
N SER A 377 -0.72 -13.90 45.23
CA SER A 377 -0.82 -14.69 46.44
C SER A 377 0.34 -14.30 47.37
N GLN A 378 0.03 -13.69 48.52
CA GLN A 378 1.01 -13.45 49.57
C GLN A 378 1.39 -14.79 50.22
N LEU A 379 2.71 -15.01 50.33
CA LEU A 379 3.33 -15.93 51.28
C LEU A 379 3.44 -15.24 52.64
#